data_AF-A0A6P0I7L7-F1
#
_entry.id   AF-A0A6P0I7L7-F1
#
_cell.length_a   1.000
_cell.length_b   1.000
_cell.length_c   1.000
_cell.angle_alpha   90.00
_cell.angle_beta   90.00
_cell.angle_gamma   90.00
#
_symmetry.space_group_name_H-M   'P 1'
#
loop_
_entity.id
_entity.type
_entity.pdbx_description
1 polymer ?
#
loop_
_entity_poly.entity_id
_entity_poly.type
_entity_poly.pdbx_seq_one_letter_code
_entity_poly.pdbx_strand_id
1 'polypeptide(L)'
;TIKALQVAIGLGMDKRYVFHTPLMWIDKAATWDLAERLGGSDLVRLIKRETHTCYKGDRSALHAWGYGCGDCPACELRASGWEAYSANRRNAPSPTT
;
A
#
# COMPACT_ATOMS: atom_id res chain seq x y z
N THR A 1 -1.95 21.92 4.83
CA THR A 1 -2.48 20.86 3.94
C THR A 1 -1.54 20.66 2.76
N ILE A 2 -1.61 19.54 2.02
CA ILE A 2 -0.72 19.29 0.87
C ILE A 2 -0.83 20.37 -0.22
N LYS A 3 -2.02 20.96 -0.39
CA LYS A 3 -2.26 22.09 -1.30
C LYS A 3 -1.42 23.32 -0.94
N ALA A 4 -1.32 23.64 0.36
CA ALA A 4 -0.48 24.74 0.82
C ALA A 4 1.01 24.47 0.56
N LEU A 5 1.46 23.22 0.74
CA LEU A 5 2.85 22.83 0.43
C LEU A 5 3.17 22.98 -1.06
N GLN A 6 2.25 22.60 -1.95
CA GLN A 6 2.45 22.76 -3.40
C GLN A 6 2.67 24.23 -3.79
N VAL A 7 1.87 25.15 -3.24
CA VAL A 7 2.03 26.59 -3.47
C VAL A 7 3.38 27.07 -2.93
N ALA A 8 3.72 26.72 -1.69
CA ALA A 8 4.98 27.14 -1.07
C ALA A 8 6.22 26.67 -1.84
N ILE A 9 6.25 25.40 -2.26
CA ILE A 9 7.36 24.85 -3.06
C ILE A 9 7.40 25.51 -4.44
N GLY A 10 6.24 25.73 -5.07
CA GLY A 10 6.20 26.38 -6.37
C GLY A 10 6.76 27.80 -6.35
N LEU A 11 6.44 28.56 -5.30
CA LEU A 11 6.98 29.91 -5.08
C LEU A 11 8.48 29.88 -4.77
N GLY A 12 8.93 28.99 -3.88
CA GLY A 12 10.35 28.92 -3.48
C GLY A 12 11.29 28.45 -4.58
N MET A 13 10.78 27.68 -5.55
CA MET A 13 11.55 27.12 -6.66
C MET A 13 11.37 27.89 -7.98
N ASP A 14 10.56 28.95 -7.98
CA ASP A 14 10.13 29.69 -9.19
C ASP A 14 9.68 28.77 -10.35
N LYS A 15 8.95 27.69 -10.01
CA LYS A 15 8.50 26.69 -10.98
C LYS A 15 7.19 26.06 -10.55
N ARG A 16 6.32 25.75 -11.53
CA ARG A 16 5.06 25.03 -11.27
C ARG A 16 5.33 23.53 -11.08
N TYR A 17 4.99 23.02 -9.90
CA TYR A 17 4.96 21.60 -9.58
C TYR A 17 3.54 21.13 -9.30
N VAL A 18 3.27 19.87 -9.60
CA VAL A 18 2.01 19.18 -9.25
C VAL A 18 2.34 18.00 -8.34
N PHE A 19 1.76 17.99 -7.15
CA PHE A 19 1.88 16.86 -6.22
C PHE A 19 0.73 15.88 -6.42
N HIS A 20 1.07 14.68 -6.91
CA HIS A 20 0.14 13.57 -6.96
C HIS A 20 0.18 12.81 -5.64
N THR A 21 -0.96 12.72 -4.95
CA THR A 21 -1.11 11.94 -3.71
C THR A 21 -2.10 10.79 -3.94
N PRO A 22 -1.74 9.77 -4.75
CA PRO A 22 -2.67 8.72 -5.15
C PRO A 22 -3.20 7.89 -3.98
N LEU A 23 -2.51 7.93 -2.83
CA LEU A 23 -2.89 7.19 -1.63
C LEU A 23 -3.63 8.02 -0.56
N MET A 24 -3.88 9.33 -0.79
CA MET A 24 -4.38 10.25 0.26
C MET A 24 -5.71 9.81 0.90
N TRP A 25 -6.59 9.18 0.12
CA TRP A 25 -7.97 8.89 0.53
C TRP A 25 -8.27 7.39 0.55
N ILE A 26 -7.23 6.54 0.60
CA ILE A 26 -7.39 5.09 0.62
C ILE A 26 -6.72 4.49 1.85
N ASP A 27 -7.32 3.45 2.39
CA ASP A 27 -6.75 2.67 3.48
C ASP A 27 -5.77 1.60 2.95
N LYS A 28 -5.29 0.75 3.86
CA LYS A 28 -4.31 -0.28 3.50
C LYS A 28 -4.91 -1.42 2.66
N ALA A 29 -6.18 -1.75 2.83
CA ALA A 29 -6.87 -2.76 2.02
C ALA A 29 -7.06 -2.25 0.58
N ALA A 30 -7.52 -1.01 0.43
CA ALA A 30 -7.66 -0.33 -0.86
C ALA A 30 -6.30 -0.10 -1.54
N THR A 31 -5.20 0.03 -0.78
CA THR A 31 -3.85 0.06 -1.33
C THR A 31 -3.44 -1.29 -1.93
N TRP A 32 -3.83 -2.42 -1.31
CA TRP A 32 -3.60 -3.75 -1.88
C TRP A 32 -4.41 -3.98 -3.16
N ASP A 33 -5.68 -3.57 -3.14
CA ASP A 33 -6.56 -3.60 -4.31
C ASP A 33 -6.02 -2.72 -5.46
N LEU A 34 -5.48 -1.53 -5.15
CA LEU A 34 -4.81 -0.68 -6.12
C LEU A 34 -3.62 -1.39 -6.79
N ALA A 35 -2.78 -2.08 -6.01
CA ALA A 35 -1.66 -2.83 -6.55
C ALA A 35 -2.11 -3.95 -7.49
N GLU A 36 -3.17 -4.67 -7.14
CA GLU A 36 -3.74 -5.68 -8.03
C GLU A 36 -4.30 -5.06 -9.32
N ARG A 37 -5.03 -3.96 -9.25
CA ARG A 37 -5.55 -3.29 -10.46
C ARG A 37 -4.45 -2.81 -11.40
N LEU A 38 -3.29 -2.42 -10.88
CA LEU A 38 -2.18 -1.90 -11.68
C LEU A 38 -1.28 -2.99 -12.27
N GLY A 39 -1.11 -4.12 -11.60
CA GLY A 39 -0.14 -5.14 -12.03
C GLY A 39 -0.50 -6.57 -11.64
N GLY A 40 -1.77 -6.82 -11.34
CA GLY A 40 -2.31 -8.14 -11.02
C GLY A 40 -1.69 -8.79 -9.79
N SER A 41 -1.82 -10.12 -9.73
CA SER A 41 -1.23 -10.94 -8.67
C SER A 41 0.29 -10.86 -8.63
N ASP A 42 0.94 -10.56 -9.76
CA ASP A 42 2.40 -10.48 -9.85
C ASP A 42 2.93 -9.26 -9.11
N LEU A 43 2.32 -8.08 -9.30
CA LEU A 43 2.69 -6.89 -8.54
C LEU A 43 2.38 -7.05 -7.05
N VAL A 44 1.25 -7.68 -6.69
CA VAL A 44 0.94 -7.98 -5.29
C VAL A 44 2.01 -8.91 -4.67
N ARG A 45 2.43 -9.95 -5.39
CA ARG A 45 3.49 -10.87 -4.95
C ARG A 45 4.83 -10.15 -4.79
N LEU A 46 5.19 -9.30 -5.75
CA LEU A 46 6.40 -8.49 -5.71
C LEU A 46 6.38 -7.56 -4.49
N ILE A 47 5.28 -6.84 -4.26
CA ILE A 47 5.16 -5.94 -3.10
C ILE A 47 5.28 -6.72 -1.79
N LYS A 48 4.71 -7.92 -1.69
CA LYS A 48 4.85 -8.76 -0.49
C LYS A 48 6.30 -9.16 -0.21
N ARG A 49 7.07 -9.48 -1.24
CA ARG A 49 8.43 -10.01 -1.11
C ARG A 49 9.49 -8.92 -1.05
N GLU A 50 9.38 -7.91 -1.89
CA GLU A 50 10.46 -6.96 -2.15
C GLU A 50 10.31 -5.66 -1.36
N THR A 51 9.12 -5.31 -0.87
CA THR A 51 8.97 -4.12 -0.01
C THR A 51 9.25 -4.41 1.44
N HIS A 52 9.63 -3.37 2.18
CA HIS A 52 9.82 -3.43 3.62
C HIS A 52 8.93 -2.40 4.31
N THR A 53 8.27 -2.82 5.38
CA THR A 53 7.36 -1.95 6.17
C THR A 53 7.62 -2.09 7.67
N CYS A 54 8.21 -3.20 8.10
CA CYS A 54 8.48 -3.47 9.51
C CYS A 54 9.39 -2.40 10.12
N TYR A 55 9.01 -1.86 11.29
CA TYR A 55 9.87 -0.89 12.00
C TYR A 55 11.15 -1.50 12.56
N LYS A 56 11.18 -2.82 12.77
CA LYS A 56 12.33 -3.53 13.34
C LYS A 56 13.28 -4.08 12.29
N GLY A 57 13.03 -3.87 10.99
CA GLY A 57 13.90 -4.43 9.96
C GLY A 57 13.72 -5.94 9.71
N ASP A 58 12.79 -6.61 10.40
CA ASP A 58 12.69 -8.07 10.38
C ASP A 58 12.21 -8.60 9.03
N ARG A 59 13.00 -9.49 8.43
CA ARG A 59 12.71 -10.22 7.18
C ARG A 59 12.90 -11.73 7.33
N SER A 60 12.93 -12.24 8.55
CA SER A 60 13.16 -13.66 8.84
C SER A 60 11.96 -14.55 8.48
N ALA A 61 10.74 -14.04 8.64
CA ALA A 61 9.50 -14.78 8.38
C ALA A 61 8.66 -14.13 7.26
N LEU A 62 8.22 -14.94 6.30
CA LEU A 62 7.31 -14.50 5.24
C LEU A 62 5.86 -14.85 5.61
N HIS A 63 5.07 -13.84 5.96
CA HIS A 63 3.64 -13.97 6.25
C HIS A 63 2.79 -13.85 4.98
N ALA A 64 1.49 -14.13 5.09
CA ALA A 64 0.53 -13.92 4.01
C ALA A 64 0.51 -12.46 3.50
N TRP A 65 0.86 -11.49 4.32
CA TRP A 65 0.92 -10.06 3.99
C TRP A 65 2.35 -9.55 3.65
N GLY A 66 3.37 -10.42 3.69
CA GLY A 66 4.78 -10.10 3.42
C GLY A 66 5.71 -10.33 4.61
N TYR A 67 6.94 -9.81 4.53
CA TYR A 67 7.93 -9.89 5.61
C TYR A 67 7.66 -8.92 6.76
N GLY A 68 7.91 -9.37 8.00
CA GLY A 68 7.92 -8.50 9.19
C GLY A 68 7.87 -9.27 10.51
N CYS A 69 8.15 -8.56 11.60
CA CYS A 69 8.16 -9.10 12.97
C CYS A 69 6.78 -9.46 13.52
N GLY A 70 5.69 -8.95 12.93
CA GLY A 70 4.31 -9.24 13.33
C GLY A 70 3.82 -8.50 14.59
N ASP A 71 4.71 -7.92 15.39
CA ASP A 71 4.38 -7.29 16.69
C ASP A 71 4.55 -5.77 16.74
N CYS A 72 4.87 -5.13 15.60
CA CYS A 72 4.99 -3.67 15.52
C CYS A 72 3.79 -3.04 14.79
N PRO A 73 3.45 -1.75 15.07
CA PRO A 73 2.29 -1.11 14.46
C PRO A 73 2.25 -1.13 12.93
N ALA A 74 3.43 -1.07 12.29
CA ALA A 74 3.53 -1.14 10.83
C ALA A 74 3.17 -2.53 10.28
N CYS A 75 3.53 -3.59 11.00
CA CYS A 75 3.14 -4.97 10.65
C CYS A 75 1.65 -5.18 10.91
N GLU A 76 1.12 -4.70 12.03
CA GLU A 76 -0.31 -4.78 12.37
C GLU A 76 -1.20 -4.14 11.29
N LEU A 77 -0.89 -2.89 10.89
CA LEU A 77 -1.64 -2.20 9.84
C LEU A 77 -1.54 -2.93 8.49
N ARG A 78 -0.37 -3.48 8.17
CA ARG A 78 -0.16 -4.21 6.91
C ARG A 78 -0.92 -5.55 6.89
N ALA A 79 -0.94 -6.24 8.02
CA ALA A 79 -1.65 -7.51 8.22
C ALA A 79 -3.16 -7.31 8.14
N SER A 80 -3.72 -6.38 8.91
CA SER A 80 -5.16 -6.09 8.90
C SER A 80 -5.65 -5.64 7.53
N GLY A 81 -4.88 -4.78 6.85
CA GLY A 81 -5.18 -4.38 5.47
C GLY A 81 -5.19 -5.54 4.49
N TRP A 82 -4.27 -6.51 4.65
CA TRP A 82 -4.22 -7.70 3.82
C TRP A 82 -5.41 -8.64 4.07
N GLU A 83 -5.80 -8.81 5.33
CA GLU A 83 -6.95 -9.65 5.72
C GLU A 83 -8.25 -9.11 5.12
N ALA A 84 -8.49 -7.80 5.25
CA ALA A 84 -9.66 -7.14 4.66
C ALA A 84 -9.68 -7.25 3.12
N TYR A 85 -8.55 -6.98 2.46
CA TYR A 85 -8.40 -7.17 1.01
C TYR A 85 -8.68 -8.62 0.59
N SER A 86 -8.11 -9.60 1.30
CA SER A 86 -8.29 -11.02 0.99
C SER A 86 -9.74 -11.49 1.21
N ALA A 87 -10.42 -10.95 2.23
CA ALA A 87 -11.83 -11.23 2.49
C ALA A 87 -12.73 -10.70 1.37
N ASN A 88 -12.52 -9.45 0.94
CA ASN A 88 -13.26 -8.84 -0.16
C ASN A 88 -13.11 -9.64 -1.46
N ARG A 89 -11.93 -10.18 -1.71
CA ARG A 89 -11.67 -11.05 -2.87
C ARG A 89 -12.38 -12.39 -2.82
N ARG A 90 -12.46 -13.02 -1.64
CA ARG A 90 -13.20 -14.28 -1.48
C ARG A 90 -14.70 -14.10 -1.73
N ASN A 91 -15.22 -12.90 -1.44
CA ASN A 91 -16.62 -12.56 -1.64
C ASN A 91 -16.92 -12.01 -3.04
N ALA A 92 -15.91 -11.86 -3.90
CA ALA A 92 -16.12 -11.43 -5.28
C ALA A 92 -16.76 -12.57 -6.09
N PRO A 93 -17.84 -12.30 -6.86
CA PRO A 93 -18.48 -13.31 -7.68
C PRO A 93 -17.49 -13.88 -8.70
N SER A 94 -17.52 -15.20 -8.89
CA SER A 94 -16.66 -15.88 -9.87
C SER A 94 -16.91 -15.30 -11.27
N PRO A 95 -15.86 -15.03 -12.06
CA PRO A 95 -16.05 -14.55 -13.43
C PRO A 95 -16.75 -15.64 -14.23
N THR A 96 -18.00 -15.39 -14.62
CA THR A 96 -18.76 -16.24 -15.54
C THR A 96 -17.98 -16.37 -16.84
N THR A 97 -17.64 -17.60 -17.19
CA THR A 97 -17.01 -17.98 -18.48
C THR A 97 -17.94 -17.65 -19.65
#